data_AF-A0A7J4T513-F1
#
_entry.id   AF-A0A7J4T513-F1
#
_cell.length_a   1.000
_cell.length_b   1.000
_cell.length_c   1.000
_cell.angle_alpha   90.00
_cell.angle_beta   90.00
_cell.angle_gamma   90.00
#
_symmetry.space_group_name_H-M   'P 1'
#
loop_
_entity.id
_entity.type
_entity.pdbx_description
1 polymer ?
#
loop_
_entity_poly.entity_id
_entity_poly.type
_entity_poly.pdbx_seq_one_letter_code
_entity_poly.pdbx_strand_id
1 'polypeptide(L)'
;MAKGGKLRGFIGVLFLAITVANVQFGALSSTFEPVKLNLKKYGSAECTTETIEYDMKNEIASDCYSQVGQWEGSDLLFLLEGLALFTSAFIKLPKKGVWATRIRRISIILGSIFITTAILDAFEVTPYVDTEVMATFLPFAINPALLQLGMFVLGALMLRGKKYVDDDNSDVKKLEEAARLEKERIAMDQAYATGGTLKGLKSKKPSKSMKKYTTVGDMWGSMGLAAFEDEFEKGLRDSGDFSVERTCHICSGQGCARCGGKGHL
;
A
#
# COMPACT_ATOMS: atom_id res chain seq x y z
N MET A 1 1.02 3.06 -22.38
CA MET A 1 1.18 1.61 -22.06
C MET A 1 2.65 1.25 -22.21
N ALA A 2 3.33 0.84 -21.15
CA ALA A 2 4.78 0.64 -21.15
C ALA A 2 5.18 -0.64 -21.92
N LYS A 3 6.00 -0.48 -22.98
CA LYS A 3 6.53 -1.58 -23.83
C LYS A 3 7.20 -2.71 -23.03
N GLY A 4 7.79 -2.43 -21.87
CA GLY A 4 8.45 -3.43 -21.02
C GLY A 4 7.53 -4.43 -20.31
N GLY A 5 6.22 -4.13 -20.17
CA GLY A 5 5.27 -5.07 -19.56
C GLY A 5 5.02 -6.29 -20.46
N LYS A 6 4.76 -6.06 -21.75
CA LYS A 6 4.46 -7.13 -22.71
C LYS A 6 5.62 -8.10 -22.91
N LEU A 7 6.86 -7.60 -22.93
CA LEU A 7 8.07 -8.41 -23.06
C LEU A 7 8.26 -9.35 -21.86
N ARG A 8 8.14 -8.84 -20.63
CA ARG A 8 8.25 -9.65 -19.40
C ARG A 8 7.14 -10.71 -19.32
N GLY A 9 5.94 -10.35 -19.78
CA GLY A 9 4.82 -11.26 -19.87
C GLY A 9 5.09 -12.41 -20.82
N PHE A 10 5.59 -12.11 -22.01
CA PHE A 10 5.95 -13.10 -23.03
C PHE A 10 7.06 -14.04 -22.54
N ILE A 11 8.12 -13.50 -21.92
CA ILE A 11 9.20 -14.29 -21.32
C ILE A 11 8.65 -15.22 -20.22
N GLY A 12 7.71 -14.73 -19.40
CA GLY A 12 7.07 -15.54 -18.38
C GLY A 12 6.25 -16.71 -18.95
N VAL A 13 5.46 -16.48 -20.00
CA VAL A 13 4.73 -17.56 -20.70
C VAL A 13 5.69 -18.56 -21.31
N LEU A 14 6.80 -18.10 -21.89
CA LEU A 14 7.81 -18.96 -22.48
C LEU A 14 8.41 -19.92 -21.42
N PHE A 15 8.79 -19.41 -20.26
CA PHE A 15 9.30 -20.25 -19.16
C PHE A 15 8.28 -21.28 -18.71
N LEU A 16 7.02 -20.89 -18.54
CA LEU A 16 5.94 -21.82 -18.16
C LEU A 16 5.75 -22.91 -19.23
N ALA A 17 5.68 -22.51 -20.49
CA ALA A 17 5.46 -23.43 -21.61
C ALA A 17 6.63 -24.42 -21.77
N ILE A 18 7.87 -23.94 -21.71
CA ILE A 18 9.06 -24.80 -21.82
C ILE A 18 9.12 -25.79 -20.66
N THR A 19 8.87 -25.33 -19.43
CA THR A 19 8.92 -26.19 -18.24
C THR A 19 7.86 -27.30 -18.31
N VAL A 20 6.62 -26.94 -18.62
CA VAL A 20 5.52 -27.92 -18.75
C VAL A 20 5.77 -28.87 -19.94
N ALA A 21 6.23 -28.35 -21.08
CA ALA A 21 6.51 -29.18 -22.25
C ALA A 21 7.64 -30.19 -21.99
N ASN A 22 8.67 -29.79 -21.25
CA ASN A 22 9.77 -30.67 -20.87
C ASN A 22 9.34 -31.73 -19.85
N VAL A 23 8.65 -31.34 -18.78
CA VAL A 23 8.25 -32.28 -17.72
C VAL A 23 7.18 -33.25 -18.21
N GLN A 24 6.14 -32.76 -18.91
CA GLN A 24 4.99 -33.59 -19.28
C GLN A 24 5.22 -34.42 -20.54
N PHE A 25 5.96 -33.88 -21.52
CA PHE A 25 6.09 -34.48 -22.84
C PHE A 25 7.53 -34.80 -23.23
N GLY A 26 8.52 -34.48 -22.38
CA GLY A 26 9.93 -34.66 -22.73
C GLY A 26 10.32 -33.86 -23.98
N ALA A 27 9.64 -32.74 -24.28
CA ALA A 27 9.73 -32.06 -25.57
C ALA A 27 11.11 -31.46 -25.89
N LEU A 28 12.01 -31.39 -24.89
CA LEU A 28 13.39 -30.95 -25.08
C LEU A 28 14.36 -32.11 -25.39
N SER A 29 13.93 -33.36 -25.20
CA SER A 29 14.70 -34.53 -25.59
C SER A 29 14.67 -34.69 -27.11
N SER A 30 15.84 -34.89 -27.71
CA SER A 30 16.00 -35.25 -29.12
C SER A 30 16.02 -36.77 -29.36
N THR A 31 15.82 -37.57 -28.30
CA THR A 31 15.93 -39.03 -28.33
C THR A 31 14.65 -39.71 -28.81
N PHE A 32 14.76 -40.96 -29.28
CA PHE A 32 13.64 -41.78 -29.75
C PHE A 32 12.52 -41.97 -28.71
N GLU A 33 12.87 -42.01 -27.42
CA GLU A 33 11.91 -42.01 -26.33
C GLU A 33 11.91 -40.64 -25.63
N PRO A 34 10.73 -40.02 -25.43
CA PRO A 34 10.65 -38.73 -24.77
C PRO A 34 11.02 -38.88 -23.29
N VAL A 35 12.16 -38.30 -22.93
CA VAL A 35 12.63 -38.17 -21.54
C VAL A 35 12.64 -36.71 -21.13
N LYS A 36 12.44 -36.46 -19.83
CA LYS A 36 12.57 -35.12 -19.28
C LYS A 36 14.06 -34.81 -19.12
N LEU A 37 14.51 -33.66 -19.62
CA LEU A 37 15.89 -33.20 -19.41
C LEU A 37 16.00 -32.29 -18.19
N ASN A 38 17.11 -32.38 -17.47
CA ASN A 38 17.35 -31.52 -16.32
C ASN A 38 17.82 -30.13 -16.73
N LEU A 39 16.90 -29.16 -16.65
CA LEU A 39 17.09 -27.77 -17.09
C LEU A 39 18.30 -27.09 -16.45
N LYS A 40 18.69 -27.48 -15.22
CA LYS A 40 19.89 -26.94 -14.53
C LYS A 40 21.20 -27.37 -15.20
N LYS A 41 21.24 -28.59 -15.73
CA LYS A 41 22.41 -29.17 -16.40
C LYS A 41 22.30 -29.12 -17.92
N TYR A 42 21.18 -28.61 -18.44
CA TYR A 42 20.96 -28.47 -19.87
C TYR A 42 21.99 -27.51 -20.49
N GLY A 43 22.79 -28.01 -21.42
CA GLY A 43 23.89 -27.27 -22.04
C GLY A 43 25.20 -27.25 -21.24
N SER A 44 25.32 -28.04 -20.15
CA SER A 44 26.61 -28.29 -19.52
C SER A 44 27.48 -29.20 -20.40
N ALA A 45 28.81 -29.11 -20.23
CA ALA A 45 29.73 -29.99 -20.95
C ALA A 45 29.59 -31.47 -20.57
N GLU A 46 28.93 -31.77 -19.45
CA GLU A 46 28.69 -33.13 -18.93
C GLU A 46 27.42 -33.76 -19.53
N CYS A 47 26.43 -32.96 -19.93
CA CYS A 47 25.15 -33.44 -20.45
C CYS A 47 25.04 -33.10 -21.95
N THR A 48 25.65 -33.94 -22.78
CA THR A 48 25.53 -33.89 -24.25
C THR A 48 24.49 -34.90 -24.74
N THR A 49 23.98 -34.74 -25.96
CA THR A 49 23.01 -35.68 -26.55
C THR A 49 23.58 -37.10 -26.65
N GLU A 50 24.86 -37.23 -26.99
CA GLU A 50 25.54 -38.52 -27.13
C GLU A 50 25.69 -39.25 -25.78
N THR A 51 26.03 -38.51 -24.72
CA THR A 51 26.15 -39.09 -23.37
C THR A 51 24.79 -39.52 -22.82
N ILE A 52 23.75 -38.71 -23.05
CA ILE A 52 22.37 -39.06 -22.65
C ILE A 52 21.89 -40.32 -23.39
N GLU A 53 22.12 -40.43 -24.70
CA GLU A 53 21.75 -41.62 -25.47
C GLU A 53 22.50 -42.88 -25.01
N TYR A 54 23.78 -42.75 -24.69
CA TYR A 54 24.58 -43.84 -24.15
C TYR A 54 24.08 -44.29 -22.77
N ASP A 55 23.84 -43.35 -21.87
CA ASP A 55 23.35 -43.65 -20.51
C ASP A 55 21.96 -44.29 -20.55
N MET A 56 21.08 -43.81 -21.43
CA MET A 56 19.76 -44.41 -21.66
C MET A 56 19.85 -45.84 -22.21
N LYS A 57 20.71 -46.11 -23.19
CA LYS A 57 20.87 -47.45 -23.78
C LYS A 57 21.43 -48.48 -22.81
N ASN A 58 22.25 -48.03 -21.86
CA ASN A 58 22.92 -48.88 -20.89
C ASN A 58 22.20 -48.88 -19.52
N GLU A 59 21.02 -48.27 -19.42
CA GLU A 59 20.24 -48.14 -18.18
C GLU A 59 21.05 -47.54 -17.00
N ILE A 60 21.97 -46.63 -17.32
CA ILE A 60 22.81 -45.96 -16.34
C ILE A 60 22.04 -44.78 -15.77
N ALA A 61 21.93 -44.73 -14.44
CA ALA A 61 21.36 -43.58 -13.76
C ALA A 61 22.23 -42.33 -14.02
N SER A 62 21.66 -41.33 -14.71
CA SER A 62 22.34 -40.07 -15.00
C SER A 62 21.59 -38.90 -14.36
N ASP A 63 22.33 -37.88 -13.93
CA ASP A 63 21.74 -36.62 -13.45
C ASP A 63 21.22 -35.73 -14.59
N CYS A 64 21.39 -36.12 -15.85
CA CYS A 64 21.06 -35.30 -17.02
C CYS A 64 19.61 -35.43 -17.45
N TYR A 65 18.97 -36.56 -17.16
CA TYR A 65 17.58 -36.84 -17.53
C TYR A 65 16.81 -37.50 -16.38
N SER A 66 15.49 -37.41 -16.46
CA SER A 66 14.54 -38.10 -15.59
C SER A 66 13.36 -38.60 -16.41
N GLN A 67 12.54 -39.47 -15.81
CA GLN A 67 11.28 -39.90 -16.39
C GLN A 67 10.32 -38.72 -16.53
N VAL A 68 9.52 -38.73 -17.60
CA VAL A 68 8.45 -37.76 -17.81
C VAL A 68 7.42 -37.81 -16.68
N GLY A 69 6.84 -36.67 -16.33
CA GLY A 69 5.91 -36.51 -15.22
C GLY A 69 6.57 -36.30 -13.85
N GLN A 70 7.88 -36.54 -13.71
CA GLN A 70 8.61 -36.29 -12.46
C GLN A 70 9.04 -34.83 -12.36
N TRP A 71 8.56 -34.14 -11.33
CA TRP A 71 8.90 -32.75 -11.05
C TRP A 71 10.13 -32.67 -10.14
N GLU A 72 11.14 -31.92 -10.55
CA GLU A 72 12.31 -31.62 -9.73
C GLU A 72 12.33 -30.17 -9.26
N GLY A 73 13.14 -29.89 -8.24
CA GLY A 73 13.25 -28.55 -7.65
C GLY A 73 13.64 -27.47 -8.66
N SER A 74 14.43 -27.79 -9.67
CA SER A 74 14.74 -26.85 -10.76
C SER A 74 13.53 -26.52 -11.61
N ASP A 75 12.67 -27.49 -11.91
CA ASP A 75 11.45 -27.26 -12.70
C ASP A 75 10.48 -26.37 -11.93
N LEU A 76 10.33 -26.61 -10.63
CA LEU A 76 9.51 -25.78 -9.76
C LEU A 76 10.02 -24.33 -9.73
N LEU A 77 11.35 -24.15 -9.72
CA LEU A 77 11.98 -22.83 -9.73
C LEU A 77 11.72 -22.08 -11.04
N PHE A 78 11.89 -22.74 -12.19
CA PHE A 78 11.59 -22.14 -13.50
C PHE A 78 10.09 -21.85 -13.66
N LEU A 79 9.22 -22.71 -13.14
CA LEU A 79 7.78 -22.50 -13.13
C LEU A 79 7.41 -21.28 -12.26
N LEU A 80 7.98 -21.17 -11.06
CA LEU A 80 7.79 -20.03 -10.17
C LEU A 80 8.31 -18.73 -10.79
N GLU A 81 9.46 -18.76 -11.44
CA GLU A 81 10.04 -17.59 -12.10
C GLU A 81 9.23 -17.15 -13.31
N GLY A 82 8.83 -18.11 -14.16
CA GLY A 82 7.94 -17.88 -15.29
C GLY A 82 6.61 -17.27 -14.86
N LEU A 83 6.04 -17.80 -13.77
CA LEU A 83 4.83 -17.26 -13.17
C LEU A 83 5.05 -15.85 -12.61
N ALA A 84 6.15 -15.61 -11.89
CA ALA A 84 6.47 -14.31 -11.34
C ALA A 84 6.61 -13.25 -12.44
N LEU A 85 7.20 -13.60 -13.59
CA LEU A 85 7.35 -12.73 -14.76
C LEU A 85 6.03 -12.49 -15.49
N PHE A 86 5.27 -13.55 -15.79
CA PHE A 86 3.97 -13.48 -16.46
C PHE A 86 3.00 -12.57 -15.69
N THR A 87 2.88 -12.83 -14.39
CA THR A 87 1.95 -12.11 -13.53
C THR A 87 2.36 -10.66 -13.30
N SER A 88 3.68 -10.40 -13.30
CA SER A 88 4.21 -9.04 -13.17
C SER A 88 3.83 -8.11 -14.33
N ALA A 89 3.51 -8.70 -15.49
CA ALA A 89 3.18 -8.03 -16.73
C ALA A 89 1.67 -7.78 -16.88
N PHE A 90 0.84 -8.78 -16.55
CA PHE A 90 -0.59 -8.75 -16.86
C PHE A 90 -1.48 -8.39 -15.66
N ILE A 91 -1.08 -8.72 -14.43
CA ILE A 91 -1.95 -8.54 -13.26
C ILE A 91 -1.49 -7.33 -12.45
N LYS A 92 -2.30 -6.26 -12.50
CA LYS A 92 -2.12 -5.06 -11.67
C LYS A 92 -3.10 -5.10 -10.51
N LEU A 93 -2.62 -5.44 -9.32
CA LEU A 93 -3.40 -5.35 -8.09
C LEU A 93 -3.83 -3.89 -7.81
N PRO A 94 -4.97 -3.67 -7.15
CA PRO A 94 -5.45 -2.34 -6.79
C PRO A 94 -4.40 -1.61 -5.94
N LYS A 95 -4.06 -0.38 -6.36
CA LYS A 95 -2.92 0.38 -5.80
C LYS A 95 -3.30 1.37 -4.71
N LYS A 96 -4.51 1.95 -4.78
CA LYS A 96 -4.95 3.05 -3.91
C LYS A 96 -6.39 2.81 -3.43
N GLY A 97 -6.73 3.37 -2.27
CA GLY A 97 -8.06 3.31 -1.68
C GLY A 97 -8.15 2.41 -0.45
N VAL A 98 -9.16 2.65 0.39
CA VAL A 98 -9.39 1.91 1.65
C VAL A 98 -9.54 0.40 1.41
N TRP A 99 -10.11 0.04 0.25
CA TRP A 99 -10.29 -1.34 -0.19
C TRP A 99 -9.01 -1.99 -0.73
N ALA A 100 -8.02 -1.22 -1.19
CA ALA A 100 -6.76 -1.80 -1.67
C ALA A 100 -6.03 -2.52 -0.54
N THR A 101 -6.03 -1.94 0.66
CA THR A 101 -5.44 -2.56 1.86
C THR A 101 -6.20 -3.82 2.29
N ARG A 102 -7.55 -3.78 2.26
CA ARG A 102 -8.40 -4.91 2.65
C ARG A 102 -8.28 -6.09 1.69
N ILE A 103 -8.44 -5.84 0.39
CA ILE A 103 -8.30 -6.85 -0.68
C ILE A 103 -6.92 -7.49 -0.61
N ARG A 104 -5.88 -6.71 -0.28
CA ARG A 104 -4.52 -7.20 -0.15
C ARG A 104 -4.32 -8.12 1.05
N ARG A 105 -4.86 -7.76 2.22
CA ARG A 105 -4.83 -8.65 3.40
C ARG A 105 -5.56 -9.96 3.12
N ILE A 106 -6.75 -9.88 2.52
CA ILE A 106 -7.53 -11.05 2.12
C ILE A 106 -6.75 -11.89 1.11
N SER A 107 -6.12 -11.27 0.12
CA SER A 107 -5.32 -11.98 -0.89
C SER A 107 -4.14 -12.71 -0.25
N ILE A 108 -3.43 -12.10 0.70
CA ILE A 108 -2.32 -12.77 1.38
C ILE A 108 -2.81 -14.00 2.15
N ILE A 109 -3.92 -13.88 2.89
CA ILE A 109 -4.51 -14.98 3.66
C ILE A 109 -5.00 -16.09 2.72
N LEU A 110 -5.74 -15.75 1.67
CA LEU A 110 -6.26 -16.72 0.70
C LEU A 110 -5.11 -17.39 -0.07
N GLY A 111 -4.08 -16.61 -0.40
CA GLY A 111 -2.90 -17.09 -1.11
C GLY A 111 -2.07 -18.07 -0.28
N SER A 112 -1.88 -17.80 1.02
CA SER A 112 -1.20 -18.74 1.90
C SER A 112 -2.00 -20.03 2.09
N ILE A 113 -3.34 -19.94 2.12
CA ILE A 113 -4.20 -21.13 2.16
C ILE A 113 -3.99 -21.95 0.88
N PHE A 114 -4.12 -21.35 -0.31
CA PHE A 114 -3.96 -22.08 -1.57
C PHE A 114 -2.59 -22.74 -1.76
N ILE A 115 -1.51 -22.09 -1.34
CA ILE A 115 -0.17 -22.70 -1.39
C ILE A 115 -0.08 -23.85 -0.39
N THR A 116 -0.51 -23.64 0.85
CA THR A 116 -0.43 -24.68 1.88
C THR A 116 -1.25 -25.91 1.47
N THR A 117 -2.45 -25.71 0.91
CA THR A 117 -3.27 -26.82 0.42
C THR A 117 -2.61 -27.54 -0.76
N ALA A 118 -2.05 -26.81 -1.72
CA ALA A 118 -1.40 -27.44 -2.88
C ALA A 118 -0.14 -28.22 -2.50
N ILE A 119 0.61 -27.75 -1.49
CA ILE A 119 1.78 -28.45 -0.95
C ILE A 119 1.36 -29.69 -0.16
N LEU A 120 0.37 -29.57 0.73
CA LEU A 120 -0.08 -30.71 1.54
C LEU A 120 -0.65 -31.84 0.68
N ASP A 121 -1.38 -31.49 -0.38
CA ASP A 121 -1.87 -32.42 -1.41
C ASP A 121 -0.71 -33.07 -2.18
N ALA A 122 0.37 -32.34 -2.47
CA ALA A 122 1.56 -32.90 -3.15
C ALA A 122 2.28 -33.96 -2.32
N PHE A 123 2.23 -33.84 -0.99
CA PHE A 123 2.88 -34.77 -0.07
C PHE A 123 1.91 -35.84 0.47
N GLU A 124 0.67 -35.88 -0.03
CA GLU A 124 -0.39 -36.81 0.43
C GLU A 124 -0.60 -36.78 1.95
N VAL A 125 -0.31 -35.63 2.60
CA VAL A 125 -0.32 -35.51 4.07
C VAL A 125 -1.74 -35.41 4.62
N THR A 126 -2.68 -34.91 3.83
CA THR A 126 -4.03 -34.59 4.28
C THR A 126 -5.09 -35.48 3.63
N PRO A 127 -5.78 -36.36 4.37
CA PRO A 127 -6.77 -37.29 3.81
C PRO A 127 -8.14 -36.67 3.47
N TYR A 128 -8.30 -35.35 3.62
CA TYR A 128 -9.61 -34.67 3.50
C TYR A 128 -9.62 -33.51 2.49
N VAL A 129 -8.46 -33.11 1.96
CA VAL A 129 -8.31 -31.92 1.11
C VAL A 129 -7.54 -32.32 -0.15
N ASP A 130 -8.11 -33.27 -0.89
CA ASP A 130 -7.49 -33.79 -2.11
C ASP A 130 -7.97 -33.03 -3.34
N THR A 131 -7.03 -32.72 -4.24
CA THR A 131 -7.36 -32.05 -5.51
C THR A 131 -8.20 -32.91 -6.44
N GLU A 132 -8.16 -34.23 -6.30
CA GLU A 132 -9.04 -35.15 -7.02
C GLU A 132 -10.51 -34.92 -6.66
N VAL A 133 -10.80 -34.85 -5.36
CA VAL A 133 -12.16 -34.60 -4.85
C VAL A 133 -12.60 -33.19 -5.23
N MET A 134 -11.72 -32.19 -5.13
CA MET A 134 -12.04 -30.83 -5.57
C MET A 134 -12.33 -30.71 -7.06
N ALA A 135 -11.64 -31.49 -7.91
CA ALA A 135 -11.87 -31.49 -9.35
C ALA A 135 -13.29 -32.00 -9.71
N THR A 136 -13.86 -32.92 -8.93
CA THR A 136 -15.22 -33.43 -9.15
C THR A 136 -16.32 -32.40 -8.90
N PHE A 137 -16.06 -31.37 -8.08
CA PHE A 137 -17.04 -30.32 -7.77
C PHE A 137 -17.06 -29.19 -8.79
N LEU A 138 -16.10 -29.16 -9.72
CA LEU A 138 -16.08 -28.15 -10.77
C LEU A 138 -17.02 -28.54 -11.91
N PRO A 139 -17.74 -27.57 -12.52
CA PRO A 139 -18.71 -27.85 -13.59
C PRO A 139 -18.05 -28.25 -14.93
N PHE A 140 -16.75 -28.53 -14.93
CA PHE A 140 -15.94 -28.91 -16.07
C PHE A 140 -14.87 -29.92 -15.65
N ALA A 141 -14.56 -30.87 -16.53
CA ALA A 141 -13.56 -31.89 -16.27
C ALA A 141 -12.14 -31.27 -16.33
N ILE A 142 -11.43 -31.29 -15.21
CA ILE A 142 -10.05 -30.83 -15.10
C ILE A 142 -9.21 -31.98 -14.57
N ASN A 143 -7.99 -32.12 -15.09
CA ASN A 143 -6.99 -33.00 -14.50
C ASN A 143 -6.62 -32.51 -13.07
N PRO A 144 -6.70 -33.36 -12.03
CA PRO A 144 -6.34 -33.00 -10.66
C PRO A 144 -4.96 -32.33 -10.53
N ALA A 145 -3.96 -32.82 -11.25
CA ALA A 145 -2.62 -32.23 -11.27
C ALA A 145 -2.61 -30.78 -11.80
N LEU A 146 -3.48 -30.48 -12.77
CA LEU A 146 -3.64 -29.14 -13.31
C LEU A 146 -4.35 -28.21 -12.31
N LEU A 147 -5.31 -28.76 -11.55
CA LEU A 147 -5.99 -28.04 -10.48
C LEU A 147 -5.02 -27.71 -9.34
N GLN A 148 -4.19 -28.66 -8.92
CA GLN A 148 -3.15 -28.49 -7.92
C GLN A 148 -2.14 -27.40 -8.33
N LEU A 149 -1.65 -27.48 -9.57
CA LEU A 149 -0.75 -26.47 -10.13
C LEU A 149 -1.44 -25.10 -10.19
N GLY A 150 -2.70 -25.05 -10.62
CA GLY A 150 -3.50 -23.83 -10.67
C GLY A 150 -3.68 -23.18 -9.30
N MET A 151 -3.93 -23.98 -8.26
CA MET A 151 -4.05 -23.52 -6.87
C MET A 151 -2.73 -22.96 -6.35
N PHE A 152 -1.63 -23.65 -6.59
CA PHE A 152 -0.29 -23.17 -6.22
C PHE A 152 0.06 -21.84 -6.91
N VAL A 153 -0.19 -21.77 -8.22
CA VAL A 153 0.01 -20.59 -9.06
C VAL A 153 -0.84 -19.43 -8.58
N LEU A 154 -2.13 -19.66 -8.33
CA LEU A 154 -3.07 -18.65 -7.84
C LEU A 154 -2.67 -18.17 -6.44
N GLY A 155 -2.23 -19.08 -5.58
CA GLY A 155 -1.76 -18.75 -4.24
C GLY A 155 -0.50 -17.88 -4.25
N ALA A 156 0.51 -18.25 -5.06
CA ALA A 156 1.73 -17.47 -5.26
C ALA A 156 1.44 -16.09 -5.84
N LEU A 157 0.46 -16.01 -6.74
CA LEU A 157 -0.06 -14.77 -7.30
C LEU A 157 -0.60 -13.81 -6.23
N MET A 158 -1.37 -14.35 -5.29
CA MET A 158 -2.04 -13.58 -4.26
C MET A 158 -1.09 -13.15 -3.13
N LEU A 159 -0.04 -13.91 -2.85
CA LEU A 159 1.01 -13.56 -1.88
C LEU A 159 1.91 -12.40 -2.34
N ARG A 160 1.84 -12.01 -3.62
CA ARG A 160 2.70 -10.95 -4.15
C ARG A 160 2.53 -9.66 -3.35
N GLY A 161 3.62 -9.20 -2.72
CA GLY A 161 3.70 -8.01 -1.87
C GLY A 161 3.51 -6.67 -2.60
N LYS A 162 3.38 -5.57 -1.84
CA LYS A 162 3.08 -4.23 -2.36
C LYS A 162 4.24 -3.86 -3.29
N LYS A 163 4.03 -3.96 -4.61
CA LYS A 163 5.11 -3.83 -5.60
C LYS A 163 5.80 -2.46 -5.57
N TYR A 164 5.25 -1.51 -4.84
CA TYR A 164 5.87 -0.25 -4.44
C TYR A 164 5.38 0.09 -3.04
N VAL A 165 6.32 0.39 -2.13
CA VAL A 165 6.05 1.21 -0.95
C VAL A 165 5.45 2.50 -1.49
N ASP A 166 4.34 2.96 -0.91
CA ASP A 166 3.88 4.31 -1.25
C ASP A 166 4.98 5.22 -0.69
N ASP A 167 5.75 5.90 -1.56
CA ASP A 167 6.72 6.89 -1.09
C ASP A 167 6.03 7.81 -0.10
N ASP A 168 6.72 8.04 1.02
CA ASP A 168 6.38 8.83 2.21
C ASP A 168 5.91 10.28 1.93
N ASN A 169 5.70 10.67 0.68
CA ASN A 169 5.22 11.98 0.26
C ASN A 169 3.79 12.31 0.75
N SER A 170 3.00 11.33 1.19
CA SER A 170 1.72 11.63 1.88
C SER A 170 1.93 12.08 3.32
N ASP A 171 2.99 11.62 3.99
CA ASP A 171 3.35 12.09 5.32
C ASP A 171 4.05 13.45 5.24
N VAL A 172 4.78 13.72 4.15
CA VAL A 172 5.25 15.07 3.79
C VAL A 172 4.07 16.03 3.62
N LYS A 173 2.95 15.61 3.00
CA LYS A 173 1.72 16.43 2.94
C LYS A 173 1.07 16.66 4.30
N LYS A 174 1.13 15.69 5.22
CA LYS A 174 0.67 15.90 6.61
C LYS A 174 1.57 16.91 7.34
N LEU A 175 2.87 16.88 7.07
CA LEU A 175 3.83 17.87 7.55
C LEU A 175 3.56 19.27 6.97
N GLU A 176 3.22 19.34 5.69
CA GLU A 176 2.79 20.57 5.02
C GLU A 176 1.49 21.12 5.64
N GLU A 177 0.56 20.24 6.00
CA GLU A 177 -0.68 20.61 6.71
C GLU A 177 -0.42 21.09 8.15
N ALA A 178 0.55 20.49 8.84
CA ALA A 178 1.02 20.95 10.14
C ALA A 178 1.69 22.33 10.05
N ALA A 179 2.52 22.57 9.03
CA ALA A 179 3.13 23.88 8.77
C ALA A 179 2.09 24.96 8.43
N ARG A 180 0.98 24.59 7.76
CA ARG A 180 -0.15 25.49 7.55
C ARG A 180 -0.81 25.90 8.87
N LEU A 181 -1.03 24.95 9.78
CA LEU A 181 -1.58 25.20 11.12
C LEU A 181 -0.70 26.13 11.95
N GLU A 182 0.63 25.99 11.85
CA GLU A 182 1.61 26.90 12.48
C GLU A 182 1.44 28.34 11.97
N LYS A 183 1.26 28.51 10.66
CA LYS A 183 1.05 29.82 10.03
C LYS A 183 -0.24 30.49 10.50
N GLU A 184 -1.30 29.73 10.76
CA GLU A 184 -2.55 30.24 11.33
C GLU A 184 -2.38 30.71 12.78
N ARG A 185 -1.54 30.02 13.58
CA ARG A 185 -1.19 30.49 14.93
C ARG A 185 -0.42 31.81 14.91
N ILE A 186 0.58 31.95 14.04
CA ILE A 186 1.35 33.19 13.92
C ILE A 186 0.45 34.37 13.50
N ALA A 187 -0.53 34.13 12.62
CA ALA A 187 -1.50 35.16 12.22
C ALA A 187 -2.44 35.55 13.38
N MET A 188 -2.81 34.61 14.25
CA MET A 188 -3.55 34.89 15.48
C MET A 188 -2.71 35.76 16.43
N ASP A 189 -1.44 35.43 16.63
CA ASP A 189 -0.55 36.19 17.51
C ASP A 189 -0.30 37.62 16.98
N GLN A 190 -0.20 37.79 15.66
CA GLN A 190 -0.15 39.12 15.05
C GLN A 190 -1.45 39.91 15.24
N ALA A 191 -2.62 39.27 15.15
CA ALA A 191 -3.90 39.94 15.40
C ALA A 191 -4.05 40.36 16.87
N TYR A 192 -3.46 39.61 17.80
CA TYR A 192 -3.33 40.01 19.20
C TYR A 192 -2.37 41.20 19.37
N ALA A 193 -1.24 41.21 18.65
CA ALA A 193 -0.26 42.30 18.72
C ALA A 193 -0.75 43.61 18.10
N THR A 194 -1.58 43.57 17.05
CA THR A 194 -2.08 44.78 16.37
C THR A 194 -3.29 45.43 17.03
N GLY A 195 -3.87 44.83 18.07
CA GLY A 195 -4.94 45.41 18.89
C GLY A 195 -6.13 45.92 18.08
N GLY A 196 -7.16 45.09 17.91
CA GLY A 196 -8.48 45.59 17.51
C GLY A 196 -9.14 44.80 16.39
N THR A 197 -10.13 44.01 16.79
CA THR A 197 -11.14 43.29 15.99
C THR A 197 -10.72 41.97 15.33
N LEU A 198 -11.50 40.94 15.65
CA LEU A 198 -11.39 39.59 15.09
C LEU A 198 -12.13 39.48 13.73
N LYS A 199 -12.71 40.58 13.24
CA LYS A 199 -13.58 40.65 12.05
C LYS A 199 -12.82 40.34 10.75
N GLY A 200 -11.50 40.48 10.74
CA GLY A 200 -10.62 40.15 9.61
C GLY A 200 -10.28 38.65 9.47
N LEU A 201 -10.49 37.83 10.51
CA LEU A 201 -10.26 36.38 10.45
C LEU A 201 -11.40 35.67 9.70
N LYS A 202 -11.48 35.83 8.38
CA LYS A 202 -12.39 35.05 7.53
C LYS A 202 -11.75 33.69 7.20
N SER A 203 -11.94 32.70 8.07
CA SER A 203 -11.81 31.30 7.64
C SER A 203 -12.95 30.95 6.67
N LYS A 204 -12.73 30.05 5.70
CA LYS A 204 -13.75 29.69 4.69
C LYS A 204 -15.02 29.05 5.28
N LYS A 205 -15.02 28.62 6.56
CA LYS A 205 -16.19 28.13 7.31
C LYS A 205 -16.01 28.36 8.84
N PRO A 206 -16.44 29.50 9.39
CA PRO A 206 -16.36 29.74 10.83
C PRO A 206 -17.42 28.92 11.60
N SER A 207 -17.03 28.32 12.73
CA SER A 207 -17.94 27.59 13.61
C SER A 207 -19.00 28.54 14.21
N LYS A 208 -20.22 28.06 14.46
CA LYS A 208 -21.33 28.89 14.98
C LYS A 208 -20.98 29.58 16.32
N SER A 209 -20.12 28.97 17.13
CA SER A 209 -19.66 29.51 18.42
C SER A 209 -18.69 30.69 18.25
N MET A 210 -17.76 30.63 17.28
CA MET A 210 -16.80 31.71 17.02
C MET A 210 -17.43 32.96 16.38
N LYS A 211 -18.59 32.82 15.72
CA LYS A 211 -19.31 33.97 15.14
C LYS A 211 -19.87 34.94 16.19
N LYS A 212 -19.97 34.52 17.46
CA LYS A 212 -20.56 35.33 18.54
C LYS A 212 -19.61 36.42 19.06
N TYR A 213 -18.30 36.25 18.90
CA TYR A 213 -17.30 37.14 19.46
C TYR A 213 -16.72 38.02 18.36
N THR A 214 -17.00 39.33 18.43
CA THR A 214 -16.60 40.29 17.39
C THR A 214 -15.29 41.01 17.73
N THR A 215 -15.01 41.11 19.02
CA THR A 215 -13.81 41.74 19.57
C THR A 215 -13.13 40.81 20.57
N VAL A 216 -11.85 41.05 20.83
CA VAL A 216 -11.09 40.31 21.86
C VAL A 216 -11.74 40.51 23.24
N GLY A 217 -12.34 41.68 23.50
CA GLY A 217 -13.10 41.98 24.71
C GLY A 217 -14.31 41.09 24.98
N ASP A 218 -15.11 40.76 23.96
CA ASP A 218 -16.27 39.89 24.13
C ASP A 218 -15.85 38.48 24.56
N MET A 219 -14.74 37.99 23.99
CA MET A 219 -14.19 36.67 24.34
C MET A 219 -13.60 36.71 25.76
N TRP A 220 -12.85 37.76 26.09
CA TRP A 220 -12.16 37.90 27.37
C TRP A 220 -13.14 38.06 28.56
N GLY A 221 -14.23 38.81 28.36
CA GLY A 221 -15.33 38.91 29.32
C GLY A 221 -16.08 37.59 29.52
N SER A 222 -16.31 36.82 28.44
CA SER A 222 -17.01 35.53 28.52
C SER A 222 -16.24 34.45 29.28
N MET A 223 -14.91 34.57 29.34
CA MET A 223 -14.04 33.66 30.10
C MET A 223 -13.88 34.08 31.57
N GLY A 224 -14.52 35.18 32.01
CA GLY A 224 -14.48 35.66 33.40
C GLY A 224 -13.17 36.34 33.80
N LEU A 225 -12.23 36.51 32.87
CA LEU A 225 -10.92 37.11 33.15
C LEU A 225 -11.01 38.63 33.42
N ALA A 226 -12.14 39.25 33.08
CA ALA A 226 -12.45 40.64 33.39
C ALA A 226 -12.46 40.98 34.89
N ALA A 227 -12.58 39.98 35.77
CA ALA A 227 -12.56 40.15 37.23
C ALA A 227 -11.14 40.35 37.79
N PHE A 228 -10.11 40.16 36.98
CA PHE A 228 -8.69 40.26 37.38
C PHE A 228 -7.98 41.51 36.83
N GLU A 229 -8.70 42.44 36.17
CA GLU A 229 -8.14 43.75 35.81
C GLU A 229 -8.04 44.64 37.06
N ASP A 230 -6.83 45.02 37.45
CA ASP A 230 -6.56 45.85 38.62
C ASP A 230 -6.72 47.36 38.34
N GLU A 231 -6.79 48.14 39.42
CA GLU A 231 -6.97 49.60 39.37
C GLU A 231 -5.72 50.34 38.85
N PHE A 232 -4.59 49.63 38.81
CA PHE A 232 -3.32 50.12 38.29
C PHE A 232 -3.33 50.14 36.75
N GLU A 233 -3.87 49.10 36.11
CA GLU A 233 -4.13 49.07 34.65
C GLU A 233 -5.27 50.01 34.23
N LYS A 234 -6.18 50.38 35.15
CA LYS A 234 -7.24 51.37 34.93
C LYS A 234 -6.81 52.83 35.14
N GLY A 235 -5.57 53.11 35.56
CA GLY A 235 -4.99 54.45 35.49
C GLY A 235 -5.34 55.39 36.64
N LEU A 236 -5.03 55.01 37.88
CA LEU A 236 -5.00 55.94 39.00
C LEU A 236 -3.78 56.89 38.91
N ARG A 237 -3.88 57.94 38.08
CA ARG A 237 -3.33 59.30 38.30
C ARG A 237 -3.55 60.16 37.05
N ASP A 238 -4.67 60.88 37.01
CA ASP A 238 -4.67 62.34 36.87
C ASP A 238 -6.06 62.88 37.23
N SER A 239 -6.18 63.33 38.48
CA SER A 239 -7.27 64.19 38.95
C SER A 239 -6.98 65.63 38.54
N GLY A 240 -7.00 65.90 37.24
CA GLY A 240 -6.79 67.22 36.63
C GLY A 240 -7.64 67.33 35.37
N ASP A 241 -8.35 68.43 35.22
CA ASP A 241 -9.32 68.72 34.14
C ASP A 241 -8.61 68.90 32.79
N PHE A 242 -8.18 67.80 32.18
CA PHE A 242 -7.83 67.74 30.76
C PHE A 242 -8.20 66.35 30.20
N SER A 243 -9.10 66.32 29.22
CA SER A 243 -9.56 65.07 28.60
C SER A 243 -8.54 64.57 27.56
N VAL A 244 -7.55 63.79 27.98
CA VAL A 244 -6.86 62.90 27.05
C VAL A 244 -7.66 61.61 26.99
N GLU A 245 -8.63 61.55 26.07
CA GLU A 245 -9.39 60.33 25.76
C GLU A 245 -8.41 59.21 25.37
N ARG A 246 -8.17 58.25 26.27
CA ARG A 246 -7.29 57.12 26.00
C ARG A 246 -8.09 56.04 25.28
N THR A 247 -7.57 55.56 24.14
CA THR A 247 -8.20 54.44 23.41
C THR A 247 -8.29 53.22 24.31
N CYS A 248 -9.52 52.73 24.55
CA CYS A 248 -9.79 51.55 25.36
C CYS A 248 -9.00 50.36 24.80
N HIS A 249 -8.08 49.78 25.57
CA HIS A 249 -7.18 48.70 25.12
C HIS A 249 -7.92 47.46 24.62
N ILE A 250 -9.12 47.24 25.15
CA ILE A 250 -9.99 46.10 24.83
C ILE A 250 -10.59 46.22 23.43
N CYS A 251 -10.90 47.43 22.98
CA CYS A 251 -11.49 47.69 21.66
C CYS A 251 -10.58 48.52 20.74
N SER A 252 -9.39 48.86 21.20
CA SER A 252 -8.34 49.61 20.52
C SER A 252 -8.87 50.83 19.76
N GLY A 253 -9.74 51.62 20.39
CA GLY A 253 -10.28 52.84 19.78
C GLY A 253 -11.54 52.67 18.92
N GLN A 254 -12.06 51.45 18.71
CA GLN A 254 -13.24 51.23 17.85
C GLN A 254 -14.59 51.27 18.57
N GLY A 255 -14.60 51.17 19.90
CA GLY A 255 -15.80 51.17 20.72
C GLY A 255 -16.35 49.76 20.96
N CYS A 256 -16.68 49.46 22.21
CA CYS A 256 -17.34 48.22 22.63
C CYS A 256 -18.36 48.51 23.74
N ALA A 257 -19.18 47.52 24.10
CA ALA A 257 -20.23 47.66 25.10
C ALA A 257 -19.70 48.11 26.48
N ARG A 258 -18.43 47.85 26.79
CA ARG A 258 -17.79 48.20 28.07
C ARG A 258 -17.39 49.67 28.18
N CYS A 259 -17.17 50.35 27.06
CA CYS A 259 -16.87 51.78 26.98
C CYS A 259 -18.05 52.57 26.36
N GLY A 260 -19.28 52.05 26.51
CA GLY A 260 -20.50 52.72 26.04
C GLY A 260 -20.57 52.93 24.52
N GLY A 261 -19.83 52.15 23.73
CA GLY A 261 -19.74 52.31 22.28
C GLY A 261 -18.77 53.40 21.80
N LYS A 262 -18.09 54.09 22.70
CA LYS A 262 -17.02 55.05 22.35
C LYS A 262 -15.67 54.36 22.46
N GLY A 263 -14.77 54.55 21.50
CA GLY A 263 -13.47 53.87 21.45
C GLY A 263 -12.48 54.25 22.54
N HIS A 264 -12.81 55.24 23.36
CA HIS A 264 -12.00 55.80 24.42
C HIS A 264 -12.73 55.68 25.77
N LEU A 265 -11.96 55.68 26.85
CA LEU A 265 -12.45 55.80 28.22
C LEU A 265 -12.25 57.24 28.72
#